data_AF-A0A7W1N9Q4-F1
#
_entry.id   AF-A0A7W1N9Q4-F1
#
_cell.length_a   1.000
_cell.length_b   1.000
_cell.length_c   1.000
_cell.angle_alpha   90.00
_cell.angle_beta   90.00
_cell.angle_gamma   90.00
#
_symmetry.space_group_name_H-M   'P 1'
#
loop_
_entity.id
_entity.type
_entity.pdbx_description
1 polymer ?
#
loop_
_entity_poly.entity_id
_entity_poly.type
_entity_poly.pdbx_seq_one_letter_code
_entity_poly.pdbx_strand_id
1 'polypeptide(L)'
;MRGLDCRQTTMFHFVAVEDRVPASHPLRLVRSVAVDIAHDLQPKVDLLFADSGRASLPPEQVMRAMLLWGLYGVPSERRLLEELDYNLLFRWFVGLGLEDPVWAHTTFRINKRRLLSSGLVGEFLARVLPRIRGRQLIGNDHFNPDWSLFEEWQGQQRLRTPAREETVDTFE
;
A
#
# COMPACT_ATOMS: atom_id res chain seq x y z
N MET A 1 9.64 -37.91 17.79
CA MET A 1 10.46 -37.12 18.73
C MET A 1 9.67 -35.88 19.11
N ARG A 2 9.34 -35.68 20.39
CA ARG A 2 8.65 -34.47 20.87
C ARG A 2 9.70 -33.40 21.13
N GLY A 3 9.61 -32.26 20.44
CA GLY A 3 10.50 -31.11 20.68
C GLY A 3 10.31 -30.57 22.09
N LEU A 4 11.40 -30.09 22.70
CA LEU A 4 11.35 -29.46 24.02
C LEU A 4 10.62 -28.11 23.90
N ASP A 5 9.67 -27.86 24.79
CA ASP A 5 9.02 -26.55 24.99
C ASP A 5 10.00 -25.62 25.71
N CYS A 6 11.06 -25.25 24.99
CA CYS A 6 12.06 -24.30 25.46
C CYS A 6 11.45 -22.89 25.38
N ARG A 7 10.95 -22.38 26.51
CA ARG A 7 10.63 -20.95 26.64
C ARG A 7 11.90 -20.15 26.35
N GLN A 8 11.91 -19.46 25.22
CA GLN A 8 13.07 -18.70 24.75
C GLN A 8 13.51 -17.69 25.82
N THR A 9 14.69 -17.93 26.38
CA THR A 9 15.36 -17.02 27.32
C THR A 9 16.71 -16.70 26.71
N THR A 10 16.74 -15.80 25.73
CA THR A 10 17.99 -15.28 25.13
C THR A 10 17.90 -13.77 25.14
N MET A 11 18.93 -13.10 25.66
CA MET A 11 18.88 -11.66 25.98
C MET A 11 18.92 -10.75 24.75
N PHE A 12 19.40 -11.21 23.59
CA PHE A 12 19.38 -10.46 22.33
C PHE A 12 19.21 -11.41 21.14
N HIS A 13 18.17 -11.20 20.32
CA HIS A 13 17.95 -11.87 19.03
C HIS A 13 17.75 -10.80 17.96
N PHE A 14 18.67 -10.72 17.00
CA PHE A 14 18.50 -9.89 15.80
C PHE A 14 17.88 -10.75 14.71
N VAL A 15 16.62 -10.49 14.40
CA VAL A 15 15.88 -11.19 13.35
C VAL A 15 15.37 -10.12 12.39
N ALA A 16 15.80 -10.19 11.12
CA ALA A 16 15.25 -9.32 10.11
C ALA A 16 13.79 -9.70 9.84
N VAL A 17 12.91 -8.70 9.69
CA VAL A 17 11.50 -8.94 9.32
C VAL A 17 11.40 -9.64 7.96
N GLU A 18 12.36 -9.37 7.08
CA GLU A 18 12.54 -10.04 5.78
C GLU A 18 12.61 -11.57 5.90
N ASP A 19 13.34 -12.09 6.89
CA ASP A 19 13.56 -13.53 7.08
C ASP A 19 12.32 -14.25 7.62
N ARG A 20 11.35 -13.50 8.15
CA ARG A 20 10.09 -14.04 8.67
C ARG A 20 9.02 -14.25 7.62
N VAL A 21 9.19 -13.69 6.42
CA VAL A 21 8.25 -13.87 5.31
C VAL A 21 8.77 -14.96 4.38
N PRO A 22 8.08 -16.10 4.23
CA PRO A 22 8.52 -17.19 3.34
C PRO A 22 8.79 -16.70 1.92
N ALA A 23 9.83 -17.25 1.27
CA ALA A 23 10.18 -16.90 -0.10
C ALA A 23 9.06 -17.19 -1.11
N SER A 24 8.23 -18.21 -0.83
CA SER A 24 7.06 -18.59 -1.61
C SER A 24 5.82 -17.72 -1.36
N HIS A 25 5.86 -16.80 -0.38
CA HIS A 25 4.69 -16.03 -0.01
C HIS A 25 4.30 -15.07 -1.15
N PRO A 26 3.03 -15.06 -1.60
CA PRO A 26 2.60 -14.30 -2.78
C PRO A 26 2.77 -12.78 -2.64
N LEU A 27 2.72 -12.25 -1.41
CA LEU A 27 3.00 -10.82 -1.16
C LEU A 27 4.43 -10.38 -1.56
N ARG A 28 5.40 -11.28 -1.74
CA ARG A 28 6.73 -10.92 -2.25
C ARG A 28 6.68 -10.34 -3.63
N LEU A 29 5.98 -10.99 -4.55
CA LEU A 29 5.77 -10.45 -5.89
C LEU A 29 4.95 -9.16 -5.86
N VAL A 30 3.88 -9.13 -5.05
CA VAL A 30 3.05 -7.92 -4.94
C VAL A 30 3.88 -6.74 -4.42
N ARG A 31 4.73 -6.96 -3.42
CA ARG A 31 5.60 -5.93 -2.84
C ARG A 31 6.62 -5.43 -3.86
N SER A 32 7.27 -6.33 -4.61
CA SER A 32 8.24 -5.90 -5.62
C SER A 32 7.57 -5.02 -6.68
N VAL A 33 6.43 -5.47 -7.22
CA VAL A 33 5.65 -4.70 -8.21
C VAL A 33 5.20 -3.34 -7.64
N ALA A 34 4.75 -3.31 -6.38
CA ALA A 34 4.33 -2.09 -5.72
C ALA A 34 5.50 -1.11 -5.51
N VAL A 35 6.68 -1.60 -5.13
CA VAL A 35 7.88 -0.77 -4.95
C VAL A 35 8.33 -0.19 -6.28
N ASP A 36 8.40 -1.00 -7.34
CA ASP A 36 8.80 -0.54 -8.67
C ASP A 36 7.86 0.57 -9.19
N ILE A 37 6.56 0.36 -9.08
CA ILE A 37 5.57 1.35 -9.56
C ILE A 37 5.58 2.60 -8.68
N ALA A 38 5.77 2.46 -7.36
CA ALA A 38 5.90 3.63 -6.49
C ALA A 38 7.13 4.46 -6.86
N HIS A 39 8.25 3.81 -7.19
CA HIS A 39 9.46 4.48 -7.67
C HIS A 39 9.21 5.23 -8.99
N ASP A 40 8.50 4.63 -9.94
CA ASP A 40 8.12 5.31 -11.19
C ASP A 40 7.23 6.54 -10.97
N LEU A 41 6.45 6.55 -9.88
CA LEU A 41 5.58 7.67 -9.51
C LEU A 41 6.26 8.72 -8.63
N GLN A 42 7.51 8.49 -8.19
CA GLN A 42 8.25 9.36 -7.29
C GLN A 42 8.24 10.84 -7.74
N PRO A 43 8.46 11.19 -9.03
CA PRO A 43 8.46 12.60 -9.43
C PRO A 43 7.13 13.31 -9.17
N LYS A 44 6.00 12.60 -9.32
CA LYS A 44 4.67 13.16 -9.05
C LYS A 44 4.40 13.25 -7.55
N VAL A 45 4.90 12.28 -6.78
CA VAL A 45 4.85 12.30 -5.32
C VAL A 45 5.64 13.51 -4.81
N ASP A 46 6.87 13.71 -5.26
CA ASP A 46 7.73 14.81 -4.82
C ASP A 46 7.07 16.16 -5.08
N LEU A 47 6.46 16.36 -6.27
CA LEU A 47 5.69 17.56 -6.58
C LEU A 47 4.49 17.75 -5.64
N LEU A 48 3.76 16.68 -5.32
CA LEU A 48 2.61 16.76 -4.43
C LEU A 48 3.03 17.12 -3.00
N PHE A 49 4.21 16.69 -2.55
CA PHE A 49 4.69 16.84 -1.19
C PHE A 49 5.77 17.92 -0.99
N ALA A 50 6.18 18.64 -2.05
CA ALA A 50 7.23 19.67 -2.02
C ALA A 50 7.03 20.74 -0.94
N ASP A 51 5.79 21.19 -0.73
CA ASP A 51 5.48 22.26 0.24
C ASP A 51 5.19 21.75 1.66
N SER A 52 5.32 20.45 1.92
CA SER A 52 5.07 19.88 3.25
C SER A 52 6.30 20.08 4.15
N GLY A 53 6.37 21.19 4.87
CA GLY A 53 7.46 21.46 5.83
C GLY A 53 7.53 20.53 7.05
N ARG A 54 6.55 19.62 7.25
CA ARG A 54 6.61 18.55 8.27
C ARG A 54 6.93 17.23 7.60
N ALA A 55 7.79 16.44 8.23
CA ALA A 55 8.00 15.04 7.88
C ALA A 55 6.65 14.30 7.88
N SER A 56 6.08 14.14 6.69
CA SER A 56 4.86 13.37 6.50
C SER A 56 5.21 11.88 6.48
N LEU A 57 4.20 11.01 6.67
CA LEU A 57 4.40 9.59 6.37
C LEU A 57 4.92 9.45 4.93
N PRO A 58 5.90 8.56 4.68
CA PRO A 58 6.33 8.26 3.33
C PRO A 58 5.12 7.89 2.45
N PRO A 59 4.83 8.64 1.38
CA PRO A 59 3.65 8.42 0.55
C PRO A 59 3.60 7.00 -0.04
N GLU A 60 4.76 6.40 -0.30
CA GLU A 60 4.94 5.04 -0.79
C GLU A 60 4.53 4.00 0.25
N GLN A 61 4.74 4.27 1.55
CA GLN A 61 4.23 3.41 2.62
C GLN A 61 2.70 3.49 2.71
N VAL A 62 2.13 4.70 2.56
CA VAL A 62 0.66 4.88 2.58
C VAL A 62 0.01 4.18 1.39
N MET A 63 0.57 4.31 0.18
CA MET A 63 0.08 3.59 -1.02
C MET A 63 0.15 2.07 -0.84
N ARG A 64 1.25 1.55 -0.28
CA ARG A 64 1.36 0.11 0.05
C ARG A 64 0.36 -0.32 1.12
N ALA A 65 0.14 0.48 2.15
CA ALA A 65 -0.87 0.19 3.17
C ALA A 65 -2.30 0.14 2.58
N MET A 66 -2.63 1.04 1.65
CA MET A 66 -3.91 1.00 0.93
C MET A 66 -4.05 -0.24 0.05
N LEU A 67 -2.99 -0.61 -0.68
CA LEU A 67 -2.98 -1.84 -1.46
C LEU A 67 -3.19 -3.06 -0.57
N LEU A 68 -2.47 -3.15 0.55
CA LEU A 68 -2.60 -4.22 1.53
C LEU A 68 -4.02 -4.30 2.10
N TRP A 69 -4.61 -3.15 2.43
CA TRP A 69 -5.98 -3.04 2.90
C TRP A 69 -6.95 -3.70 1.90
N GLY A 70 -6.91 -3.29 0.63
CA GLY A 70 -7.78 -3.86 -0.39
C GLY A 70 -7.50 -5.36 -0.64
N LEU A 71 -6.24 -5.81 -0.59
CA LEU A 71 -5.88 -7.21 -0.84
C LEU A 71 -6.39 -8.19 0.23
N TYR A 72 -6.45 -7.74 1.48
CA TYR A 72 -6.90 -8.55 2.62
C TYR A 72 -8.35 -8.25 3.03
N GLY A 73 -9.02 -7.32 2.36
CA GLY A 73 -10.39 -6.94 2.69
C GLY A 73 -10.53 -6.46 4.14
N VAL A 74 -9.53 -5.70 4.63
CA VAL A 74 -9.55 -5.21 6.01
C VAL A 74 -10.79 -4.31 6.19
N PRO A 75 -11.54 -4.38 7.30
CA PRO A 75 -12.83 -3.70 7.40
C PRO A 75 -12.74 -2.18 7.65
N SER A 76 -11.60 -1.67 8.14
CA SER A 76 -11.46 -0.23 8.45
C SER A 76 -10.01 0.24 8.52
N GLU A 77 -9.81 1.57 8.46
CA GLU A 77 -8.50 2.21 8.70
C GLU A 77 -7.93 1.85 10.08
N ARG A 78 -8.79 1.85 11.11
CA ARG A 78 -8.38 1.50 12.46
C ARG A 78 -7.89 0.06 12.52
N ARG A 79 -8.65 -0.86 11.93
CA ARG A 79 -8.26 -2.26 11.88
C ARG A 79 -6.96 -2.47 11.09
N LEU A 80 -6.74 -1.72 10.01
CA LEU A 80 -5.48 -1.76 9.27
C LEU A 80 -4.29 -1.35 10.13
N LEU A 81 -4.43 -0.27 10.91
CA LEU A 81 -3.37 0.20 11.80
C LEU A 81 -3.14 -0.78 12.97
N GLU A 82 -4.19 -1.39 13.52
CA GLU A 82 -4.07 -2.49 14.49
C GLU A 82 -3.29 -3.67 13.90
N GLU A 83 -3.62 -4.13 12.69
CA GLU A 83 -2.86 -5.19 12.03
C GLU A 83 -1.41 -4.77 11.80
N LEU A 84 -1.13 -3.52 11.45
CA LEU A 84 0.26 -3.03 11.35
C LEU A 84 1.00 -3.01 12.69
N ASP A 85 0.31 -3.06 13.82
CA ASP A 85 0.92 -3.07 15.15
C ASP A 85 1.48 -4.44 15.50
N TYR A 86 0.71 -5.51 15.25
CA TYR A 86 1.09 -6.87 15.65
C TYR A 86 1.43 -7.83 14.50
N ASN A 87 1.05 -7.52 13.25
CA ASN A 87 1.23 -8.43 12.12
C ASN A 87 2.54 -8.13 11.38
N LEU A 88 3.56 -8.96 11.63
CA LEU A 88 4.88 -8.83 11.01
C LEU A 88 4.85 -8.83 9.48
N LEU A 89 3.96 -9.62 8.87
CA LEU A 89 3.81 -9.68 7.42
C LEU A 89 3.32 -8.35 6.86
N PHE A 90 2.38 -7.71 7.55
CA PHE A 90 1.80 -6.43 7.14
C PHE A 90 2.82 -5.30 7.28
N ARG A 91 3.55 -5.27 8.41
CA ARG A 91 4.67 -4.35 8.64
C ARG A 91 5.72 -4.47 7.55
N TRP A 92 6.16 -5.71 7.29
CA TRP A 92 7.09 -6.02 6.23
C TRP A 92 6.58 -5.51 4.88
N PHE A 93 5.33 -5.80 4.51
CA PHE A 93 4.77 -5.41 3.22
C PHE A 93 4.68 -3.89 3.04
N VAL A 94 4.33 -3.16 4.09
CA VAL A 94 4.28 -1.69 4.08
C VAL A 94 5.69 -1.09 4.11
N GLY A 95 6.67 -1.81 4.67
CA GLY A 95 8.03 -1.31 4.88
C GLY A 95 8.21 -0.57 6.20
N LEU A 96 7.46 -0.97 7.24
CA LEU A 96 7.74 -0.62 8.62
C LEU A 96 8.76 -1.60 9.20
N GLY A 97 9.77 -1.09 9.91
CA GLY A 97 10.71 -1.89 10.68
C GLY A 97 10.02 -2.62 11.83
N LEU A 98 10.74 -3.42 12.62
CA LEU A 98 10.11 -4.10 13.76
C LEU A 98 9.78 -3.13 14.90
N GLU A 99 10.66 -2.16 15.15
CA GLU A 99 10.59 -1.25 16.29
C GLU A 99 9.89 0.09 15.97
N ASP A 100 9.59 0.35 14.69
CA ASP A 100 8.97 1.60 14.28
C ASP A 100 7.55 1.73 14.88
N PRO A 101 7.17 2.88 15.47
CA PRO A 101 5.81 3.05 15.93
C PRO A 101 4.84 3.05 14.75
N VAL A 102 3.67 2.41 14.91
CA VAL A 102 2.58 2.54 13.94
C VAL A 102 2.11 3.99 13.91
N TRP A 103 1.73 4.45 12.72
CA TRP A 103 1.29 5.82 12.52
C TRP A 103 0.00 6.14 13.27
N ALA A 104 -0.10 7.35 13.80
CA ALA A 104 -1.37 7.84 14.32
C ALA A 104 -2.45 7.85 13.22
N HIS A 105 -3.65 7.40 13.57
CA HIS A 105 -4.78 7.29 12.65
C HIS A 105 -5.11 8.60 11.91
N THR A 106 -5.02 9.74 12.62
CA THR A 106 -5.24 11.07 12.02
C THR A 106 -4.23 11.38 10.92
N THR A 107 -2.95 11.04 11.13
CA THR A 107 -1.87 11.28 10.17
C THR A 107 -2.00 10.37 8.95
N PHE A 108 -2.35 9.10 9.15
CA PHE A 108 -2.66 8.19 8.05
C PHE A 108 -3.82 8.71 7.20
N ARG A 109 -4.95 9.06 7.84
CA ARG A 109 -6.15 9.56 7.16
C ARG A 109 -5.89 10.83 6.34
N ILE A 110 -5.11 11.78 6.87
CA ILE A 110 -4.76 13.03 6.16
C ILE A 110 -3.92 12.73 4.92
N ASN A 111 -2.90 11.89 5.04
CA ASN A 111 -2.04 11.51 3.92
C ASN A 111 -2.79 10.71 2.86
N LYS A 112 -3.60 9.73 3.30
CA LYS A 112 -4.48 8.94 2.43
C LYS A 112 -5.39 9.85 1.61
N ARG A 113 -6.04 10.82 2.25
CA ARG A 113 -6.91 11.79 1.57
C ARG A 113 -6.14 12.62 0.55
N ARG A 114 -4.97 13.15 0.90
CA ARG A 114 -4.12 13.92 -0.03
C ARG A 114 -3.75 13.12 -1.28
N LEU A 115 -3.31 11.88 -1.07
CA LEU A 115 -2.95 10.93 -2.13
C LEU A 115 -4.15 10.56 -3.01
N LEU A 116 -5.30 10.29 -2.43
CA LEU A 116 -6.55 10.04 -3.17
C LEU A 116 -6.99 11.26 -3.98
N SER A 117 -7.02 12.45 -3.37
CA SER A 117 -7.40 13.70 -4.04
C SER A 117 -6.46 14.09 -5.19
N SER A 118 -5.21 13.63 -5.16
CA SER A 118 -4.26 13.84 -6.26
C SER A 118 -4.46 12.89 -7.45
N GLY A 119 -5.20 11.80 -7.27
CA GLY A 119 -5.34 10.72 -8.26
C GLY A 119 -4.17 9.73 -8.29
N LEU A 120 -3.10 9.95 -7.51
CA LEU A 120 -1.92 9.07 -7.47
C LEU A 120 -2.25 7.65 -7.05
N VAL A 121 -3.15 7.46 -6.09
CA VAL A 121 -3.58 6.12 -5.65
C VAL A 121 -4.29 5.39 -6.78
N GLY A 122 -5.17 6.08 -7.51
CA GLY A 122 -5.85 5.50 -8.67
C GLY A 122 -4.87 5.06 -9.75
N GLU A 123 -3.90 5.92 -10.09
CA GLU A 123 -2.84 5.61 -11.06
C GLU A 123 -1.95 4.45 -10.59
N PHE A 124 -1.55 4.45 -9.32
CA PHE A 124 -0.76 3.39 -8.70
C PHE A 124 -1.50 2.04 -8.79
N LEU A 125 -2.76 1.97 -8.36
CA LEU A 125 -3.56 0.76 -8.41
C LEU A 125 -3.83 0.29 -9.84
N ALA A 126 -4.08 1.21 -10.77
CA ALA A 126 -4.28 0.89 -12.19
C ALA A 126 -3.04 0.26 -12.83
N ARG A 127 -1.83 0.58 -12.35
CA ARG A 127 -0.58 -0.04 -12.79
C ARG A 127 -0.26 -1.34 -12.05
N VAL A 128 -0.58 -1.43 -10.76
CA VAL A 128 -0.28 -2.61 -9.92
C VAL A 128 -1.23 -3.76 -10.23
N LEU A 129 -2.54 -3.54 -10.18
CA LEU A 129 -3.54 -4.60 -10.24
C LEU A 129 -3.42 -5.50 -11.49
N PRO A 130 -3.21 -4.99 -12.71
CA PRO A 130 -3.02 -5.85 -13.89
C PRO A 130 -1.79 -6.77 -13.81
N ARG A 131 -0.73 -6.35 -13.10
CA ARG A 131 0.50 -7.14 -12.93
C ARG A 131 0.36 -8.25 -11.88
N ILE A 132 -0.68 -8.21 -11.04
CA ILE A 132 -0.91 -9.18 -9.96
C ILE A 132 -2.23 -9.97 -10.08
N ARG A 133 -3.16 -9.58 -10.96
CA ARG A 133 -4.50 -10.18 -11.16
C ARG A 133 -4.53 -11.64 -11.66
N GLY A 134 -3.37 -12.27 -11.87
CA GLY A 134 -3.26 -13.67 -12.31
C GLY A 134 -3.42 -14.70 -11.18
N ARG A 135 -2.72 -15.85 -11.29
CA ARG A 135 -2.75 -16.97 -10.33
C ARG A 135 -2.41 -16.60 -8.86
N GLN A 136 -1.93 -15.38 -8.58
CA GLN A 136 -1.63 -14.97 -7.21
C GLN A 136 -2.87 -14.51 -6.42
N LEU A 137 -3.87 -13.89 -7.07
CA LEU A 137 -5.05 -13.32 -6.41
C LEU A 137 -6.31 -14.18 -6.54
N ILE A 138 -6.42 -14.95 -7.61
CA ILE A 138 -7.60 -15.78 -7.88
C ILE A 138 -7.28 -17.22 -7.45
N GLY A 139 -8.00 -17.73 -6.44
CA GLY A 139 -7.87 -19.11 -5.94
C GLY A 139 -6.74 -19.33 -4.94
N ASN A 140 -6.25 -18.27 -4.30
CA ASN A 140 -5.21 -18.34 -3.29
C ASN A 140 -5.79 -18.13 -1.89
N ASP A 141 -5.59 -19.07 -0.98
CA ASP A 141 -6.08 -19.01 0.41
C ASP A 141 -5.53 -17.82 1.23
N HIS A 142 -4.49 -17.14 0.73
CA HIS A 142 -3.81 -16.06 1.43
C HIS A 142 -4.50 -14.68 1.28
N PHE A 143 -5.38 -14.49 0.29
CA PHE A 143 -5.98 -13.19 -0.01
C PHE A 143 -7.51 -13.24 -0.04
N ASN A 144 -8.12 -12.15 0.39
CA ASN A 144 -9.55 -11.91 0.24
C ASN A 144 -9.77 -10.49 -0.31
N PRO A 145 -9.53 -10.27 -1.61
CA PRO A 145 -9.52 -8.92 -2.17
C PRO A 145 -10.90 -8.27 -2.14
N ASP A 146 -10.98 -7.07 -1.57
CA ASP A 146 -12.15 -6.20 -1.67
C ASP A 146 -12.05 -5.37 -2.96
N TRP A 147 -12.72 -5.85 -4.00
CA TRP A 147 -12.74 -5.18 -5.30
C TRP A 147 -13.49 -3.85 -5.27
N SER A 148 -14.48 -3.69 -4.40
CA SER A 148 -15.26 -2.44 -4.28
C SER A 148 -14.36 -1.29 -3.81
N LEU A 149 -13.49 -1.54 -2.82
CA LEU A 149 -12.51 -0.54 -2.37
C LEU A 149 -11.55 -0.12 -3.48
N PHE A 150 -11.07 -1.07 -4.28
CA PHE A 150 -10.18 -0.75 -5.40
C PHE A 150 -10.89 0.10 -6.47
N GLU A 151 -12.13 -0.24 -6.80
CA GLU A 151 -12.95 0.52 -7.76
C GLU A 151 -13.23 1.94 -7.25
N GLU A 152 -13.54 2.10 -5.97
CA GLU A 152 -13.75 3.42 -5.35
C GLU A 152 -12.51 4.31 -5.50
N TRP A 153 -11.33 3.80 -5.14
CA TRP A 153 -10.09 4.58 -5.18
C TRP A 153 -9.61 4.89 -6.60
N GLN A 154 -9.88 3.99 -7.56
CA GLN A 154 -9.65 4.27 -8.98
C GLN A 154 -10.67 5.27 -9.55
N GLY A 155 -11.93 5.22 -9.11
CA GLY A 155 -13.00 6.09 -9.56
C GLY A 155 -12.77 7.56 -9.20
N GLN A 156 -12.12 7.83 -8.05
CA GLN A 156 -11.76 9.19 -7.63
C GLN A 156 -10.80 9.91 -8.59
N GLN A 157 -10.10 9.17 -9.48
CA GLN A 157 -9.28 9.73 -10.54
C GLN A 157 -10.13 10.30 -11.71
N ARG A 158 -11.30 9.70 -12.00
CA ARG A 158 -12.07 9.97 -13.22
C ARG A 158 -12.81 11.31 -13.22
N LEU A 159 -13.08 11.88 -12.05
CA LEU A 159 -13.76 13.18 -11.91
C LEU A 159 -12.89 14.39 -12.30
N ARG A 160 -11.67 14.14 -12.79
CA ARG A 160 -10.67 15.18 -13.07
C ARG A 160 -10.06 15.12 -14.47
N THR A 161 -10.75 14.52 -15.44
CA THR A 161 -10.42 14.80 -16.85
C THR A 161 -10.95 16.20 -17.15
N PRO A 162 -10.10 17.22 -17.42
CA PRO A 162 -10.63 18.49 -17.91
C PRO A 162 -11.38 18.19 -19.22
N ALA A 163 -12.59 18.75 -19.34
CA ALA A 163 -13.31 18.74 -20.60
C ALA A 163 -12.32 19.19 -21.69
N ARG A 164 -12.19 18.38 -22.75
CA ARG A 164 -11.46 18.76 -23.96
C ARG A 164 -11.97 20.15 -24.36
N GLU A 165 -11.06 21.11 -24.47
CA GLU A 165 -11.30 22.36 -25.15
C GLU A 165 -11.97 22.03 -26.48
N GLU A 166 -13.20 22.52 -26.63
CA GLU A 166 -13.86 22.61 -27.93
C GLU A 166 -12.92 23.41 -28.82
N THR A 167 -12.34 22.69 -29.78
CA THR A 167 -11.60 23.27 -30.90
C THR A 167 -12.43 24.39 -31.48
N VAL A 168 -11.89 25.61 -31.36
CA VAL A 168 -12.28 26.75 -32.19
C VAL A 168 -12.05 26.32 -33.64
N ASP A 169 -13.11 25.86 -34.29
CA ASP A 169 -13.09 25.62 -35.72
C ASP A 169 -13.25 26.98 -36.40
N THR A 170 -12.13 27.43 -36.96
CA THR A 170 -12.05 28.58 -37.85
C THR A 170 -12.45 28.08 -39.23
N PHE A 171 -13.66 28.37 -39.72
CA PHE A 171 -13.92 28.40 -41.17
C PHE A 171 -15.05 29.37 -41.53
N GLU A 172 -14.65 30.35 -42.36
CA GLU A 172 -15.38 31.31 -43.22
C GLU A 172 -16.39 32.31 -42.62
#